data_AF-A0A819UWA2-F1
#
_entry.id   AF-A0A819UWA2-F1
#
_cell.length_a   1.000
_cell.length_b   1.000
_cell.length_c   1.000
_cell.angle_alpha   90.00
_cell.angle_beta   90.00
_cell.angle_gamma   90.00
#
_symmetry.space_group_name_H-M   'P 1'
#
loop_
_entity.id
_entity.type
_entity.pdbx_description
1 polymer ?
#
loop_
_entity_poly.entity_id
_entity_poly.type
_entity_poly.pdbx_seq_one_letter_code
_entity_poly.pdbx_strand_id
1 'polypeptide(L)'
;KYSNLLPYIIYMKIPSTIEKLREYFYVNEQQWIEIEQVSRQIEQNYSHLFDKIIYLNQSFDEIFSQLKSLVKHVQIKPMWVNQCWFSPRERF
;
A
#
# COMPACT_ATOMS: atom_id res chain seq x y z
N LYS A 1 -21.98 5.44 -5.27
CA LYS A 1 -21.31 6.78 -5.37
C LYS A 1 -19.82 6.54 -5.30
N TYR A 2 -19.08 6.86 -6.35
CA TYR A 2 -17.61 6.78 -6.33
C TYR A 2 -17.09 8.11 -5.77
N SER A 3 -16.10 8.07 -4.87
CA SER A 3 -15.48 9.30 -4.37
C SER A 3 -14.50 9.84 -5.42
N ASN A 4 -14.37 11.17 -5.54
CA ASN A 4 -13.39 11.81 -6.42
C ASN A 4 -11.96 11.79 -5.85
N LEU A 5 -11.63 10.79 -5.02
CA LEU A 5 -10.29 10.61 -4.46
C LEU A 5 -9.48 9.67 -5.36
N LEU A 6 -8.22 10.03 -5.63
CA LEU A 6 -7.21 9.12 -6.19
C LEU A 6 -6.33 8.66 -5.02
N PRO A 7 -6.63 7.52 -4.39
CA PRO A 7 -5.75 6.98 -3.36
C PRO A 7 -4.47 6.47 -4.01
N TYR A 8 -3.34 6.71 -3.36
CA TYR A 8 -2.09 6.07 -3.70
C TYR A 8 -1.98 4.77 -2.89
N ILE A 9 -2.08 3.63 -3.57
CA ILE A 9 -2.16 2.31 -2.94
C ILE A 9 -0.76 1.70 -2.80
N ILE A 10 -0.36 1.48 -1.55
CA ILE A 10 0.90 0.82 -1.21
C ILE A 10 0.59 -0.58 -0.71
N TYR A 11 1.07 -1.59 -1.43
CA TYR A 11 1.00 -2.98 -1.00
C TYR A 11 2.28 -3.37 -0.25
N MET A 12 2.12 -3.81 0.99
CA MET A 12 3.24 -4.34 1.78
C MET A 12 3.33 -5.84 1.57
N LYS A 13 4.37 -6.26 0.85
CA LYS A 13 4.61 -7.67 0.58
C LYS A 13 5.20 -8.34 1.82
N ILE A 14 4.42 -9.26 2.34
CA ILE A 14 4.72 -10.07 3.53
C ILE A 14 5.93 -10.96 3.22
N PRO A 15 6.87 -11.14 4.18
CA PRO A 15 8.02 -12.00 3.97
C PRO A 15 7.58 -13.46 3.88
N SER A 16 8.38 -14.29 3.20
CA SER A 16 8.10 -15.72 3.02
C SER A 16 8.16 -16.54 4.31
N THR A 17 8.61 -15.94 5.42
CA THR A 17 8.85 -16.63 6.69
C THR A 17 8.35 -15.78 7.87
N ILE A 18 7.79 -16.45 8.88
CA ILE A 18 7.13 -15.84 10.04
C ILE A 18 8.12 -15.18 11.01
N GLU A 19 9.38 -15.60 11.04
CA GLU A 19 10.40 -15.14 11.99
C GLU A 19 10.62 -13.64 11.89
N LYS A 20 10.66 -13.11 10.66
CA LYS A 20 10.79 -11.67 10.42
C LYS A 20 9.61 -10.87 10.94
N LEU A 21 8.41 -11.44 10.94
CA LEU A 21 7.24 -10.78 11.52
C LEU A 21 7.27 -10.89 13.05
N ARG A 22 7.77 -12.01 13.59
CA ARG A 22 7.92 -12.23 15.03
C ARG A 22 8.92 -11.30 15.70
N GLU A 23 9.86 -10.73 14.94
CA GLU A 23 10.73 -9.65 15.43
C GLU A 23 9.93 -8.42 15.87
N TYR A 24 8.78 -8.15 15.26
CA TYR A 24 8.00 -6.92 15.47
C TYR A 24 6.59 -7.16 16.04
N PHE A 25 6.03 -8.35 15.84
CA PHE A 25 4.64 -8.67 16.15
C PHE A 25 4.51 -10.05 16.80
N TYR A 26 3.66 -10.18 17.81
CA TYR A 26 3.30 -11.50 18.32
C TYR A 26 2.27 -12.16 17.38
N VAL A 27 2.76 -13.02 16.48
CA VAL A 27 1.95 -13.72 15.48
C VAL A 27 2.09 -15.23 15.66
N ASN A 28 0.95 -15.89 15.88
CA ASN A 28 0.89 -17.34 15.91
C ASN A 28 0.88 -17.93 14.48
N GLU A 29 1.16 -19.22 14.35
CA GLU A 29 1.33 -19.85 13.04
C GLU A 29 0.03 -19.84 12.21
N GLN A 30 -1.12 -20.05 12.85
CA GLN A 30 -2.43 -20.01 12.18
C GLN A 30 -2.75 -18.63 11.60
N GLN A 31 -2.52 -17.56 12.39
CA GLN A 31 -2.69 -16.18 11.94
C GLN A 31 -1.75 -15.85 10.78
N TRP A 32 -0.51 -16.34 10.83
CA TRP A 32 0.44 -16.12 9.74
C TRP A 32 -0.04 -16.77 8.43
N ILE A 33 -0.51 -18.03 8.48
CA ILE A 33 -1.05 -18.72 7.31
C ILE A 33 -2.24 -17.95 6.73
N GLU A 34 -3.15 -17.48 7.57
CA GLU A 34 -4.31 -16.70 7.13
C GLU A 34 -3.89 -15.38 6.48
N ILE A 35 -3.00 -14.63 7.13
CA ILE A 35 -2.44 -13.37 6.62
C ILE A 35 -1.73 -13.59 5.29
N GLU A 36 -0.92 -14.64 5.17
CA GLU A 36 -0.19 -14.98 3.95
C GLU A 36 -1.16 -15.32 2.81
N GLN A 37 -2.17 -16.15 3.08
CA GLN A 37 -3.17 -16.54 2.10
C GLN A 37 -3.96 -15.33 1.58
N VAL A 38 -4.44 -14.48 2.49
CA VAL A 38 -5.16 -13.25 2.14
C VAL A 38 -4.26 -12.30 1.34
N SER A 39 -2.99 -12.14 1.75
CA SER A 39 -2.02 -11.33 1.03
C SER A 39 -1.81 -11.84 -0.41
N ARG A 40 -1.66 -13.15 -0.60
CA ARG A 40 -1.52 -13.76 -1.94
C ARG A 40 -2.77 -13.56 -2.79
N GLN A 41 -3.96 -13.70 -2.22
CA GLN A 41 -5.21 -13.43 -2.93
C GLN A 41 -5.33 -11.96 -3.36
N ILE A 42 -4.95 -11.03 -2.47
CA ILE A 42 -4.92 -9.60 -2.76
C ILE A 42 -3.95 -9.30 -3.90
N GLU A 43 -2.75 -9.88 -3.88
CA GLU A 43 -1.74 -9.72 -4.93
C GLU A 43 -2.23 -10.27 -6.28
N GLN A 44 -2.81 -11.47 -6.29
CA GLN A 44 -3.32 -12.09 -7.51
C GLN A 44 -4.48 -11.30 -8.13
N ASN A 45 -5.43 -10.85 -7.31
CA ASN A 45 -6.66 -10.22 -7.81
C ASN A 45 -6.48 -8.73 -8.10
N TYR A 46 -5.63 -8.03 -7.35
CA TYR A 46 -5.59 -6.56 -7.33
C TYR A 46 -4.21 -5.95 -7.56
N SER A 47 -3.20 -6.73 -7.97
CA SER A 47 -1.84 -6.21 -8.24
C SER A 47 -1.80 -5.01 -9.19
N HIS A 48 -2.69 -4.98 -10.19
CA HIS A 48 -2.81 -3.89 -11.15
C HIS A 48 -3.30 -2.55 -10.54
N LEU A 49 -3.82 -2.58 -9.31
CA LEU A 49 -4.28 -1.39 -8.58
C LEU A 49 -3.21 -0.83 -7.64
N PHE A 50 -2.05 -1.48 -7.52
CA PHE A 50 -0.99 -1.03 -6.61
C PHE A 50 -0.06 -0.03 -7.30
N ASP A 51 0.10 1.14 -6.72
CA ASP A 51 1.06 2.14 -7.20
C ASP A 51 2.49 1.80 -6.75
N LYS A 52 2.62 1.13 -5.59
CA LYS A 52 3.90 0.67 -5.07
C LYS A 52 3.78 -0.64 -4.30
N ILE A 53 4.79 -1.48 -4.47
CA ILE A 53 5.05 -2.64 -3.60
C ILE A 53 6.29 -2.36 -2.75
N ILE A 54 6.17 -2.53 -1.44
CA ILE A 54 7.29 -2.48 -0.47
C ILE A 54 7.49 -3.87 0.10
N TYR A 55 8.73 -4.36 0.08
CA TYR A 55 9.08 -5.70 0.56
C TYR A 55 9.49 -5.66 2.02
N LEU A 56 8.80 -6.40 2.88
CA LEU A 56 9.09 -6.48 4.33
C LEU A 56 10.29 -7.38 4.66
N ASN A 57 11.18 -7.62 3.69
CA ASN A 57 12.42 -8.37 3.90
C ASN A 57 13.57 -7.52 4.44
N GLN A 58 13.40 -6.20 4.42
CA GLN A 58 14.38 -5.19 4.84
C GLN A 58 14.25 -4.86 6.33
N SER A 59 15.22 -4.13 6.87
CA SER A 59 15.14 -3.63 8.24
C SER A 59 13.96 -2.65 8.40
N PHE A 60 13.42 -2.54 9.62
CA PHE A 60 12.34 -1.61 9.90
C PHE A 60 12.69 -0.16 9.53
N ASP A 61 13.92 0.27 9.79
CA ASP A 61 14.40 1.60 9.45
C ASP A 61 14.40 1.87 7.94
N GLU A 62 14.80 0.87 7.14
CA GLU A 62 14.77 0.97 5.67
C GLU A 62 13.34 1.06 5.15
N ILE A 63 12.43 0.23 5.68
CA ILE A 63 11.01 0.23 5.30
C ILE A 63 10.38 1.58 5.67
N PHE A 64 10.64 2.07 6.87
CA PHE A 64 10.12 3.35 7.34
C PHE A 64 10.67 4.52 6.53
N SER A 65 11.97 4.52 6.23
CA SER A 65 12.61 5.54 5.39
C SER A 65 12.02 5.55 3.97
N GLN A 66 11.82 4.37 3.37
CA GLN A 66 11.17 4.24 2.07
C GLN A 66 9.73 4.75 2.10
N LEU A 67 8.94 4.36 3.09
CA LEU A 67 7.56 4.82 3.23
C LEU A 67 7.51 6.34 3.40
N LYS A 68 8.36 6.92 4.24
CA LYS A 68 8.45 8.37 4.47
C LYS A 68 8.82 9.13 3.21
N SER A 69 9.82 8.62 2.46
CA SER A 69 10.23 9.19 1.18
C SER A 69 9.09 9.12 0.17
N LEU A 70 8.38 7.99 0.15
CA LEU A 70 7.28 7.77 -0.78
C LEU A 70 6.08 8.67 -0.49
N VAL A 71 5.67 8.80 0.77
CA VAL A 71 4.58 9.71 1.16
C VAL A 71 4.90 11.15 0.75
N LYS A 72 6.14 11.62 1.00
CA LYS A 72 6.58 12.94 0.55
C LYS A 72 6.53 13.06 -0.98
N HIS A 73 6.99 12.03 -1.69
CA HIS A 73 6.98 12.03 -3.15
C HIS A 73 5.56 12.12 -3.71
N VAL A 74 4.61 11.35 -3.17
CA VAL A 74 3.20 11.34 -3.58
C VAL A 74 2.53 12.69 -3.32
N GLN A 75 2.85 13.36 -2.20
CA GLN A 75 2.30 14.68 -1.88
C GLN A 75 2.75 15.76 -2.87
N ILE A 76 3.96 15.65 -3.40
CA ILE A 76 4.57 16.68 -4.27
C ILE A 76 4.33 16.37 -5.75
N LYS A 77 4.16 15.11 -6.12
CA LYS A 77 4.04 14.69 -7.51
C LYS A 77 2.65 15.07 -8.07
N PRO A 78 2.59 15.79 -9.21
CA PRO A 78 1.33 16.04 -9.88
C PRO A 78 0.74 14.70 -10.39
N MET A 79 -0.55 14.48 -10.10
CA MET A 79 -1.28 13.31 -10.58
C MET A 79 -2.23 13.68 -11.72
N TRP A 80 -2.38 12.76 -12.67
CA TRP A 80 -3.40 12.90 -13.72
C TRP A 80 -4.78 12.76 -13.09
N VAL A 81 -5.56 13.83 -13.13
CA VAL A 81 -6.95 13.85 -12.69
C VAL A 81 -7.85 14.04 -13.92
N ASN A 82 -9.06 13.48 -13.88
CA ASN A 82 -10.03 13.69 -14.94
C ASN A 82 -10.37 15.18 -15.04
N GLN A 83 -10.39 15.74 -16.25
CA GLN A 83 -10.78 17.14 -16.47
C GLN A 83 -12.17 17.45 -15.88
N CYS A 84 -13.06 16.47 -15.88
CA CYS A 84 -14.40 16.55 -15.30
C CYS A 84 -14.40 16.86 -13.79
N TRP A 85 -13.30 16.64 -13.07
CA TRP A 85 -13.15 16.97 -11.65
C TRP A 85 -12.96 18.47 -11.39
N PHE A 86 -12.60 19.23 -12.43
CA PHE A 86 -12.48 20.68 -12.38
C PHE A 86 -13.73 21.40 -12.89
N SER A 87 -14.87 20.70 -13.03
CA SER A 87 -16.09 21.33 -13.54
C SER A 87 -16.45 22.55 -12.68
N PRO A 88 -16.43 23.77 -13.24
CA PRO A 88 -16.63 25.00 -12.45
C PRO A 88 -18.05 25.19 -11.91
N ARG A 89 -18.97 24.25 -12.16
CA ARG A 89 -20.41 24.42 -11.95
C ARG A 89 -20.91 24.15 -10.52
N GLU A 90 -20.01 23.88 -9.57
CA GLU A 90 -20.35 23.73 -8.13
C GLU A 90 -19.70 24.84 -7.26
N ARG A 91 -19.41 25.99 -7.85
CA ARG A 91 -19.23 27.24 -7.11
C ARG A 91 -20.34 28.19 -7.56
N PHE A 92 -21.07 28.73 -6.59
CA PHE A 92 -22.29 29.56 -6.67
C PHE A 92 -23.60 28.78 -6.69
#